data_AF-A0A6H5GXD4-F1
#
_entry.id   AF-A0A6H5GXD4-F1
#
_cell.length_a   1.000
_cell.length_b   1.000
_cell.length_c   1.000
_cell.angle_alpha   90.00
_cell.angle_beta   90.00
_cell.angle_gamma   90.00
#
_symmetry.space_group_name_H-M   'P 1'
#
loop_
_entity.id
_entity.type
_entity.pdbx_description
1 polymer ?
#
loop_
_entity_poly.entity_id
_entity_poly.type
_entity_poly.pdbx_seq_one_letter_code
_entity_poly.pdbx_strand_id
1 'polypeptide(L)'
;MFTAPQNVPSTAADEDSEEEQEEQENNITLLQKRREECERKARRGEMDPRLEFTFQLLIDATGLPRSEIMDNVFEGNMDLFCGVINAVHVGLVTTVQRVMEFVFMEALAQPSTESEEEEVGGAIVRDQLLPGLRSFCSALKVCEDVCKEPNIFDDGKNYMESIVTFDDAKSFLSPENIAMLEERLKLWLRRIHEVIMESEQLRKENDTSGPQDELEYWKKRDAQFSQIVSQIQAHEITNQMIKNCKQYITCHGKETIWSQDRAVTREKLVHCVKLNKAYHDSYIYVKEHNYVPDQPPLQFSENYVFGKFDTFCRRLTKIISMFNLVDDYNSLFECRMEELEDVIKQFNEIKNGITSKTYDYLDHRNQDFDNDFEQLIANTNMLKERIANTIEENYAGIWETLQGDMLDRFLKTVRRVKLEVRPLFLPQLVRLTALLNPALRDLTWTDPEWRNFIGKTNEAVDSFDILIT
;
A
#
# COMPACT_ATOMS: atom_id res chain seq x y z
N MET A 1 30.26 27.98 52.77
CA MET A 1 29.33 28.83 53.55
C MET A 1 28.73 29.83 52.57
N PHE A 2 27.65 29.46 51.87
CA PHE A 2 26.81 30.41 51.12
C PHE A 2 25.38 29.86 51.07
N THR A 3 24.45 30.76 51.36
CA THR A 3 23.04 30.58 51.75
C THR A 3 22.09 30.54 50.55
N ALA A 4 20.95 29.84 50.71
CA ALA A 4 19.84 29.79 49.74
C ALA A 4 19.05 31.12 49.69
N PRO A 5 18.38 31.47 48.56
CA PRO A 5 17.53 32.65 48.46
C PRO A 5 16.06 32.36 48.84
N GLN A 6 15.38 33.38 49.35
CA GLN A 6 14.00 33.38 49.83
C GLN A 6 12.98 33.62 48.69
N ASN A 7 11.81 32.99 48.80
CA ASN A 7 10.61 33.21 47.97
C ASN A 7 9.85 34.48 48.40
N VAL A 8 9.38 35.27 47.43
CA VAL A 8 8.34 36.31 47.58
C VAL A 8 7.12 35.88 46.74
N PRO A 9 5.86 36.03 47.19
CA PRO A 9 4.70 35.54 46.45
C PRO A 9 4.23 36.53 45.37
N SER A 10 3.95 35.99 44.17
CA SER A 10 3.30 36.63 43.02
C SER A 10 1.78 36.59 43.20
N THR A 11 1.12 37.72 43.42
CA THR A 11 -0.35 37.79 43.56
C THR A 11 -1.01 38.90 42.74
N ALA A 12 -0.24 39.74 42.04
CA ALA A 12 -0.79 40.87 41.28
C ALA A 12 -0.90 40.63 39.76
N ALA A 13 -0.31 39.55 39.23
CA ALA A 13 -0.31 39.26 37.80
C ALA A 13 -1.45 38.33 37.34
N ASP A 14 -2.10 37.64 38.28
CA ASP A 14 -3.19 36.70 37.96
C ASP A 14 -4.54 37.44 37.81
N GLU A 15 -4.79 38.52 38.56
CA GLU A 15 -6.07 39.26 38.52
C GLU A 15 -6.29 40.02 37.19
N ASP A 16 -5.26 40.67 36.63
CA ASP A 16 -5.35 41.35 35.31
C ASP A 16 -5.61 40.36 34.16
N SER A 17 -5.15 39.11 34.31
CA SER A 17 -5.30 38.07 33.28
C SER A 17 -6.69 37.43 33.27
N GLU A 18 -7.39 37.47 34.40
CA GLU A 18 -8.77 36.98 34.53
C GLU A 18 -9.77 38.02 33.98
N GLU A 19 -9.54 39.32 34.20
CA GLU A 19 -10.39 40.39 33.65
C GLU A 19 -10.34 40.46 32.10
N GLU A 20 -9.16 40.30 31.49
CA GLU A 20 -9.03 40.26 30.02
C GLU A 20 -9.71 39.03 29.39
N GLN A 21 -9.72 37.89 30.09
CA GLN A 21 -10.40 36.68 29.65
C GLN A 21 -11.93 36.82 29.73
N GLU A 22 -12.46 37.41 30.81
CA GLU A 22 -13.89 37.71 30.94
C GLU A 22 -14.37 38.73 29.88
N GLU A 23 -13.56 39.73 29.53
CA GLU A 23 -13.92 40.70 28.48
C GLU A 23 -13.96 40.06 27.07
N GLN A 24 -13.06 39.13 26.78
CA GLN A 24 -13.08 38.36 25.52
C GLN A 24 -14.28 37.41 25.45
N GLU A 25 -14.59 36.69 26.53
CA GLU A 25 -15.75 35.79 26.59
C GLU A 25 -17.08 36.55 26.43
N ASN A 26 -17.18 37.73 27.04
CA ASN A 26 -18.35 38.61 26.91
C ASN A 26 -18.53 39.12 25.47
N ASN A 27 -17.45 39.48 24.78
CA ASN A 27 -17.51 39.91 23.38
C ASN A 27 -17.94 38.78 22.43
N ILE A 28 -17.43 37.57 22.60
CA ILE A 28 -17.81 36.39 21.81
C ILE A 28 -19.31 36.10 21.99
N THR A 29 -19.79 36.18 23.23
CA THR A 29 -21.20 35.93 23.57
C THR A 29 -22.13 37.00 22.97
N LEU A 30 -21.71 38.26 22.93
CA LEU A 30 -22.46 39.36 22.33
C LEU A 30 -22.55 39.23 20.80
N LEU A 31 -21.46 38.83 20.14
CA LEU A 31 -21.42 38.61 18.69
C LEU A 31 -22.34 37.46 18.25
N GLN A 32 -22.37 36.35 19.00
CA GLN A 32 -23.31 35.25 18.74
C GLN A 32 -24.78 35.70 18.84
N LYS A 33 -25.13 36.50 19.85
CA LYS A 33 -26.50 37.03 19.99
C LYS A 33 -26.90 37.96 18.84
N ARG A 34 -26.00 38.84 18.39
CA ARG A 34 -26.25 39.72 17.22
C ARG A 34 -26.43 38.91 15.93
N ARG A 35 -25.71 37.81 15.77
CA ARG A 35 -25.80 36.88 14.63
C ARG A 35 -27.14 36.17 14.57
N GLU A 36 -27.57 35.55 15.67
CA GLU A 36 -28.88 34.88 15.77
C GLU A 36 -30.02 35.87 15.48
N GLU A 37 -29.90 37.11 15.96
CA GLU A 37 -30.88 38.15 15.69
C GLU A 37 -30.90 38.55 14.20
N CYS A 38 -29.74 38.62 13.55
CA CYS A 38 -29.59 38.91 12.12
C CYS A 38 -30.20 37.80 11.26
N GLU A 39 -29.93 36.52 11.58
CA GLU A 39 -30.55 35.37 10.92
C GLU A 39 -32.07 35.39 11.07
N ARG A 40 -32.57 35.68 12.28
CA ARG A 40 -34.01 35.77 12.55
C ARG A 40 -34.69 36.90 11.78
N LYS A 41 -33.99 38.02 11.56
CA LYS A 41 -34.45 39.16 10.73
C LYS A 41 -34.42 38.80 9.24
N ALA A 42 -33.35 38.15 8.76
CA ALA A 42 -33.24 37.68 7.38
C ALA A 42 -34.34 36.68 7.00
N ARG A 43 -34.66 35.71 7.87
CA ARG A 43 -35.77 34.75 7.68
C ARG A 43 -37.14 35.40 7.68
N ARG A 44 -37.29 36.59 8.29
CA ARG A 44 -38.51 37.42 8.25
C ARG A 44 -38.58 38.37 7.04
N GLY A 45 -37.54 38.42 6.20
CA GLY A 45 -37.44 39.39 5.10
C GLY A 45 -37.07 40.81 5.54
N GLU A 46 -36.63 40.98 6.79
CA GLU A 46 -36.16 42.26 7.36
C GLU A 46 -34.64 42.38 7.22
N MET A 47 -34.13 42.21 6.00
CA MET A 47 -32.70 42.17 5.73
C MET A 47 -32.20 43.49 5.13
N ASP A 48 -30.93 43.82 5.41
CA ASP A 48 -30.27 44.97 4.78
C ASP A 48 -30.27 44.77 3.24
N PRO A 49 -30.63 45.80 2.44
CA PRO A 49 -30.66 45.71 0.98
C PRO A 49 -29.35 45.22 0.33
N ARG A 50 -28.19 45.42 0.98
CA ARG A 50 -26.90 44.92 0.49
C ARG A 50 -26.80 43.40 0.59
N LEU A 51 -27.25 42.83 1.72
CA LEU A 51 -27.31 41.37 1.87
C LEU A 51 -28.36 40.78 0.93
N GLU A 52 -29.49 41.46 0.74
CA GLU A 52 -30.54 41.03 -0.20
C GLU A 52 -30.00 40.87 -1.64
N PHE A 53 -29.18 41.84 -2.08
CA PHE A 53 -28.51 41.76 -3.38
C PHE A 53 -27.50 40.61 -3.46
N THR A 54 -26.73 40.36 -2.39
CA THR A 54 -25.79 39.24 -2.32
C THR A 54 -26.50 37.88 -2.40
N PHE A 55 -27.62 37.71 -1.68
CA PHE A 55 -28.43 36.50 -1.80
C PHE A 55 -29.00 36.33 -3.20
N GLN A 56 -29.41 37.41 -3.87
CA GLN A 56 -29.87 37.35 -5.25
C GLN A 56 -28.75 36.88 -6.21
N LEU A 57 -27.54 37.42 -6.06
CA LEU A 57 -26.36 36.96 -6.81
C LEU A 57 -26.07 35.48 -6.59
N LEU A 58 -26.17 34.98 -5.35
CA LEU A 58 -25.97 33.57 -5.03
C LEU A 58 -27.06 32.68 -5.63
N ILE A 59 -28.33 33.12 -5.60
CA ILE A 59 -29.45 32.41 -6.23
C ILE A 59 -29.22 32.33 -7.74
N ASP A 60 -28.87 33.44 -8.38
CA ASP A 60 -28.67 33.50 -9.83
C ASP A 60 -27.44 32.68 -10.28
N ALA A 61 -26.37 32.65 -9.47
CA ALA A 61 -25.15 31.91 -9.78
C ALA A 61 -25.24 30.40 -9.49
N THR A 62 -25.93 30.00 -8.42
CA THR A 62 -26.00 28.59 -7.98
C THR A 62 -27.27 27.87 -8.44
N GLY A 63 -28.33 28.61 -8.76
CA GLY A 63 -29.66 28.06 -9.05
C GLY A 63 -30.38 27.47 -7.83
N LEU A 64 -29.81 27.59 -6.63
CA LEU A 64 -30.39 27.04 -5.41
C LEU A 64 -31.52 27.91 -4.87
N PRO A 65 -32.52 27.29 -4.20
CA PRO A 65 -33.58 28.05 -3.55
C PRO A 65 -33.00 28.84 -2.38
N ARG A 66 -33.56 30.05 -2.17
CA ARG A 66 -33.12 30.99 -1.14
C ARG A 66 -32.99 30.39 0.25
N SER A 67 -33.87 29.45 0.63
CA SER A 67 -33.83 28.76 1.93
C SER A 67 -32.55 27.96 2.13
N GLU A 68 -32.11 27.21 1.12
CA GLU A 68 -30.89 26.40 1.21
C GLU A 68 -29.65 27.30 1.28
N ILE A 69 -29.64 28.42 0.55
CA ILE A 69 -28.54 29.37 0.63
C ILE A 69 -28.48 30.02 2.02
N MET A 70 -29.63 30.36 2.63
CA MET A 70 -29.66 30.88 4.00
C MET A 70 -29.10 29.88 5.00
N ASP A 71 -29.52 28.61 4.94
CA ASP A 71 -29.04 27.61 5.88
C ASP A 71 -27.52 27.43 5.78
N ASN A 72 -26.95 27.41 4.58
CA ASN A 72 -25.50 27.35 4.36
C ASN A 72 -24.75 28.61 4.82
N VAL A 73 -25.32 29.80 4.62
CA VAL A 73 -24.71 31.08 5.02
C VAL A 73 -24.69 31.24 6.55
N PHE A 74 -25.70 30.73 7.24
CA PHE A 74 -25.84 30.85 8.70
C PHE A 74 -25.41 29.60 9.48
N GLU A 75 -24.82 28.58 8.85
CA GLU A 75 -24.35 27.36 9.53
C GLU A 75 -22.97 27.48 10.22
N GLY A 76 -22.19 28.56 10.02
CA GLY A 76 -20.86 28.71 10.65
C GLY A 76 -20.36 30.12 10.97
N ASN A 77 -19.25 30.22 11.73
CA ASN A 77 -18.49 31.46 12.00
C ASN A 77 -17.75 31.94 10.73
N MET A 78 -18.49 32.28 9.68
CA MET A 78 -17.92 32.69 8.40
C MET A 78 -18.26 34.16 8.16
N ASP A 79 -17.23 35.02 8.12
CA ASP A 79 -17.34 36.30 7.45
C ASP A 79 -17.74 36.04 5.98
N LEU A 80 -18.78 36.73 5.51
CA LEU A 80 -19.37 36.47 4.20
C LEU A 80 -18.48 37.04 3.08
N PHE A 81 -17.48 36.27 2.64
CA PHE A 81 -16.68 36.60 1.47
C PHE A 81 -17.36 36.11 0.20
N CYS A 82 -17.99 37.04 -0.55
CA CYS A 82 -18.63 36.74 -1.82
C CYS A 82 -17.72 37.11 -2.99
N GLY A 83 -17.19 36.11 -3.70
CA GLY A 83 -16.42 36.27 -4.92
C GLY A 83 -16.89 35.31 -6.00
N VAL A 84 -16.91 35.76 -7.26
CA VAL A 84 -17.25 34.91 -8.42
C VAL A 84 -15.95 34.52 -9.12
N ILE A 85 -15.68 33.22 -9.21
CA ILE A 85 -14.51 32.66 -9.90
C ILE A 85 -14.98 32.03 -11.21
N ASN A 86 -14.49 32.51 -12.35
CA ASN A 86 -14.79 31.94 -13.67
C ASN A 86 -13.85 30.78 -14.01
N ALA A 87 -14.04 29.64 -13.33
CA ALA A 87 -13.20 28.47 -13.53
C ALA A 87 -13.34 27.84 -14.94
N VAL A 88 -14.46 28.05 -15.64
CA VAL A 88 -14.76 27.39 -16.92
C VAL A 88 -14.04 28.06 -18.09
N HIS A 89 -14.06 29.38 -18.18
CA HIS A 89 -13.47 30.10 -19.32
C HIS A 89 -12.04 30.60 -19.05
N VAL A 90 -11.68 30.82 -17.79
CA VAL A 90 -10.37 31.38 -17.40
C VAL A 90 -9.47 30.32 -16.75
N GLY A 91 -10.06 29.28 -16.12
CA GLY A 91 -9.32 28.30 -15.33
C GLY A 91 -9.19 28.74 -13.87
N LEU A 92 -9.30 27.78 -12.95
CA LEU A 92 -9.26 28.03 -11.51
C LEU A 92 -7.92 28.65 -11.09
N VAL A 93 -6.80 28.05 -11.52
CA VAL A 93 -5.44 28.49 -11.16
C VAL A 93 -5.16 29.90 -11.69
N THR A 94 -5.48 30.16 -12.97
CA THR A 94 -5.33 31.49 -13.56
C THR A 94 -6.18 32.54 -12.85
N THR A 95 -7.40 32.19 -12.41
CA THR A 95 -8.26 33.14 -11.70
C THR A 95 -7.68 33.49 -10.33
N VAL A 96 -7.21 32.49 -9.57
CA VAL A 96 -6.56 32.72 -8.27
C VAL A 96 -5.29 33.56 -8.43
N GLN A 97 -4.47 33.25 -9.44
CA GLN A 97 -3.26 34.00 -9.75
C GLN A 97 -3.57 35.48 -10.04
N ARG A 98 -4.57 35.78 -10.88
CA ARG A 98 -4.97 37.15 -11.22
C ARG A 98 -5.54 37.92 -10.04
N VAL A 99 -6.38 37.28 -9.22
CA VAL A 99 -6.95 37.94 -8.03
C VAL A 99 -5.83 38.28 -7.05
N MET A 100 -4.88 37.37 -6.83
CA MET A 100 -3.75 37.61 -5.95
C MET A 100 -2.84 38.73 -6.49
N GLU A 101 -2.53 38.71 -7.79
CA GLU A 101 -1.63 39.69 -8.42
C GLU A 101 -2.24 41.08 -8.57
N PHE A 102 -3.47 41.20 -9.07
CA PHE A 102 -4.06 42.49 -9.44
C PHE A 102 -4.95 43.11 -8.35
N VAL A 103 -5.37 42.34 -7.35
CA VAL A 103 -6.24 42.84 -6.27
C VAL A 103 -5.49 42.86 -4.94
N PHE A 104 -5.04 41.69 -4.46
CA PHE A 104 -4.45 41.60 -3.12
C PHE A 104 -3.06 42.25 -3.04
N MET A 105 -2.19 41.99 -4.00
CA MET A 105 -0.86 42.62 -4.01
C MET A 105 -0.93 44.13 -4.20
N GLU A 106 -1.83 44.63 -5.06
CA GLU A 106 -2.05 46.07 -5.25
C GLU A 106 -2.61 46.74 -4.00
N ALA A 107 -3.52 46.07 -3.28
CA ALA A 107 -4.03 46.56 -2.00
C ALA A 107 -2.95 46.59 -0.91
N LEU A 108 -2.13 45.54 -0.82
CA LEU A 108 -1.02 45.43 0.15
C LEU A 108 0.16 46.36 -0.18
N ALA A 109 0.30 46.79 -1.43
CA ALA A 109 1.35 47.71 -1.85
C ALA A 109 1.04 49.17 -1.51
N GLN A 110 -0.20 49.49 -1.11
CA GLN A 110 -0.55 50.83 -0.66
C GLN A 110 -0.04 51.06 0.77
N PRO A 111 0.72 52.15 1.02
CA PRO A 111 1.13 52.49 2.38
C PRO A 111 -0.11 52.80 3.23
N SER A 112 -0.21 52.16 4.40
CA SER A 112 -1.29 52.45 5.34
C SER A 112 -1.19 53.89 5.82
N THR A 113 -2.32 54.60 5.79
CA THR A 113 -2.38 56.04 6.11
C THR A 113 -2.53 56.34 7.60
N GLU A 114 -2.44 55.33 8.48
CA GLU A 114 -2.75 55.48 9.91
C GLU A 114 -1.58 55.04 10.80
N SER A 115 -0.96 56.03 11.46
CA SER A 115 -0.04 55.96 12.62
C SER A 115 1.35 55.30 12.46
N GLU A 116 2.34 55.92 13.13
CA GLU A 116 3.78 55.60 13.13
C GLU A 116 4.12 54.20 13.71
N GLU A 117 3.18 53.52 14.37
CA GLU A 117 3.36 52.17 14.94
C GLU A 117 3.24 51.03 13.89
N GLU A 118 2.68 51.30 12.70
CA GLU A 118 2.57 50.32 11.61
C GLU A 118 3.81 50.22 10.70
N GLU A 119 4.85 51.03 10.91
CA GLU A 119 6.02 51.09 10.02
C GLU A 119 6.79 49.75 9.97
N VAL A 120 6.80 48.99 11.07
CA VAL A 120 7.36 47.63 11.14
C VAL A 120 6.49 46.63 10.37
N GLY A 121 5.16 46.74 10.45
CA GLY A 121 4.22 45.92 9.69
C GLY A 121 4.31 46.16 8.19
N GLY A 122 4.39 47.43 7.78
CA GLY A 122 4.58 47.83 6.39
C GLY A 122 5.91 47.33 5.79
N ALA A 123 6.99 47.32 6.58
CA ALA A 123 8.26 46.73 6.17
C ALA A 123 8.16 45.21 5.96
N ILE A 124 7.49 44.48 6.86
CA ILE A 124 7.27 43.02 6.72
C ILE A 124 6.42 42.72 5.48
N VAL A 125 5.37 43.50 5.23
CA VAL A 125 4.51 43.35 4.05
C VAL A 125 5.32 43.58 2.77
N ARG A 126 6.12 44.65 2.72
CA ARG A 126 6.90 45.01 1.53
C ARG A 126 8.08 44.06 1.29
N ASP A 127 8.79 43.68 2.34
CA ASP A 127 10.10 43.02 2.24
C ASP A 127 10.00 41.50 2.36
N GLN A 128 8.87 40.93 2.84
CA GLN A 128 8.66 39.48 2.95
C GLN A 128 7.39 39.00 2.25
N LEU A 129 6.23 39.61 2.53
CA LEU A 129 4.95 39.11 2.03
C LEU A 129 4.78 39.33 0.52
N LEU A 130 5.01 40.55 0.02
CA LEU A 130 4.89 40.86 -1.42
C LEU A 130 5.85 40.02 -2.28
N PRO A 131 7.14 39.84 -1.92
CA PRO A 131 8.02 38.89 -2.61
C PRO A 131 7.51 37.45 -2.58
N GLY A 132 6.98 37.00 -1.44
CA GLY A 132 6.37 35.66 -1.30
C GLY A 132 5.17 35.48 -2.24
N LEU A 133 4.26 36.46 -2.28
CA LEU A 133 3.10 36.46 -3.17
C LEU A 133 3.49 36.50 -4.65
N ARG A 134 4.51 37.28 -5.02
CA ARG A 134 5.05 37.27 -6.39
C ARG A 134 5.60 35.90 -6.77
N SER A 135 6.36 35.26 -5.87
CA SER A 135 6.89 33.91 -6.12
C SER A 135 5.78 32.86 -6.23
N PHE A 136 4.72 32.99 -5.43
CA PHE A 136 3.52 32.15 -5.48
C PHE A 136 2.75 32.32 -6.79
N CYS A 137 2.45 33.55 -7.21
CA CYS A 137 1.81 33.84 -8.49
C CYS A 137 2.63 33.32 -9.68
N SER A 138 3.95 33.49 -9.62
CA SER A 138 4.91 32.90 -10.58
C SER A 138 4.80 31.37 -10.64
N ALA A 139 4.70 30.70 -9.48
CA ALA A 139 4.50 29.25 -9.44
C ALA A 139 3.14 28.82 -10.01
N LEU A 140 2.05 29.53 -9.71
CA LEU A 140 0.71 29.23 -10.26
C LEU A 140 0.67 29.37 -11.79
N LYS A 141 1.30 30.43 -12.32
CA LYS A 141 1.43 30.65 -13.76
C LYS A 141 2.18 29.50 -14.43
N VAL A 142 3.30 29.09 -13.85
CA VAL A 142 4.06 27.92 -14.30
C VAL A 142 3.21 26.64 -14.26
N CYS A 143 2.50 26.38 -13.16
CA CYS A 143 1.65 25.20 -13.02
C CYS A 143 0.56 25.16 -14.10
N GLU A 144 -0.11 26.27 -14.38
CA GLU A 144 -1.13 26.36 -15.42
C GLU A 144 -0.55 26.03 -16.81
N ASP A 145 0.63 26.57 -17.13
CA ASP A 145 1.30 26.32 -18.41
C ASP A 145 1.69 24.85 -18.57
N VAL A 146 2.21 24.22 -17.52
CA VAL A 146 2.60 22.80 -17.49
C VAL A 146 1.38 21.88 -17.51
N CYS A 147 0.30 22.21 -16.80
CA CYS A 147 -0.94 21.43 -16.83
C CYS A 147 -1.61 21.37 -18.21
N LYS A 148 -1.35 22.36 -19.08
CA LYS A 148 -1.83 22.36 -20.47
C LYS A 148 -0.99 21.48 -21.39
N GLU A 149 0.22 21.10 -20.98
CA GLU A 149 1.07 20.24 -21.78
C GLU A 149 0.50 18.80 -21.81
N PRO A 150 0.36 18.21 -23.01
CA PRO A 150 -0.24 16.90 -23.17
C PRO A 150 0.65 15.83 -22.52
N ASN A 151 0.02 14.76 -22.00
CA ASN A 151 0.75 13.61 -21.48
C ASN A 151 1.60 12.98 -22.60
N ILE A 152 2.93 12.97 -22.42
CA ILE A 152 3.87 12.50 -23.45
C ILE A 152 3.73 11.00 -23.75
N PHE A 153 3.13 10.25 -22.84
CA PHE A 153 2.87 8.80 -22.96
C PHE A 153 1.49 8.48 -23.53
N ASP A 154 0.56 9.44 -23.47
CA ASP A 154 -0.79 9.25 -24.00
C ASP A 154 -0.79 9.46 -25.52
N ASP A 155 -0.87 8.35 -26.25
CA ASP A 155 -1.02 8.32 -27.70
C ASP A 155 -2.44 7.88 -28.13
N GLY A 156 -3.39 7.81 -27.18
CA GLY A 156 -4.76 7.39 -27.40
C GLY A 156 -4.94 5.91 -27.72
N LYS A 157 -3.91 5.07 -27.52
CA LYS A 157 -3.95 3.63 -27.86
C LYS A 157 -3.80 2.74 -26.63
N ASN A 158 -4.85 2.01 -26.29
CA ASN A 158 -4.87 1.07 -25.17
C ASN A 158 -4.71 -0.39 -25.65
N TYR A 159 -3.51 -0.74 -26.14
CA TYR A 159 -3.25 -2.07 -26.69
C TYR A 159 -3.42 -3.24 -25.71
N MET A 160 -3.37 -2.98 -24.39
CA MET A 160 -3.53 -4.01 -23.36
C MET A 160 -4.94 -4.11 -22.79
N GLU A 161 -5.89 -3.31 -23.26
CA GLU A 161 -7.28 -3.32 -22.76
C GLU A 161 -8.01 -4.63 -23.08
N SER A 162 -7.61 -5.29 -24.18
CA SER A 162 -8.15 -6.58 -24.62
C SER A 162 -7.40 -7.81 -24.05
N ILE A 163 -6.32 -7.60 -23.29
CA ILE A 163 -5.52 -8.70 -22.72
C ILE A 163 -6.08 -9.03 -21.33
N VAL A 164 -6.93 -10.05 -21.30
CA VAL A 164 -7.78 -10.39 -20.15
C VAL A 164 -7.29 -11.68 -19.47
N THR A 165 -6.69 -12.59 -20.22
CA THR A 165 -6.18 -13.88 -19.72
C THR A 165 -4.70 -14.10 -20.05
N PHE A 166 -4.08 -15.10 -19.41
CA PHE A 166 -2.72 -15.53 -19.73
C PHE A 166 -2.59 -16.03 -21.17
N ASP A 167 -3.61 -16.72 -21.69
CA ASP A 167 -3.62 -17.17 -23.08
C ASP A 167 -3.79 -16.01 -24.06
N ASP A 168 -4.55 -14.98 -23.70
CA ASP A 168 -4.62 -13.73 -24.48
C ASP A 168 -3.27 -13.04 -24.49
N ALA A 169 -2.59 -12.95 -23.34
CA ALA A 169 -1.26 -12.36 -23.25
C ALA A 169 -0.24 -13.14 -24.08
N LYS A 170 -0.26 -14.47 -24.00
CA LYS A 170 0.61 -15.36 -24.78
C LYS A 170 0.34 -15.26 -26.28
N SER A 171 -0.92 -15.17 -26.67
CA SER A 171 -1.33 -14.98 -28.07
C SER A 171 -0.97 -13.57 -28.57
N PHE A 172 -1.03 -12.58 -27.67
CA PHE A 172 -0.65 -11.20 -27.95
C PHE A 172 0.87 -11.02 -28.09
N LEU A 173 1.69 -11.84 -27.42
CA LEU A 173 3.16 -11.81 -27.53
C LEU A 173 3.69 -12.41 -28.85
N SER A 174 3.05 -12.06 -29.97
CA SER A 174 3.57 -12.34 -31.31
C SER A 174 4.76 -11.40 -31.62
N PRO A 175 5.71 -11.81 -32.48
CA PRO A 175 6.82 -10.96 -32.89
C PRO A 175 6.39 -9.59 -33.45
N GLU A 176 5.24 -9.53 -34.12
CA GLU A 176 4.67 -8.29 -34.67
C GLU A 176 4.21 -7.33 -33.57
N ASN A 177 3.51 -7.84 -32.54
CA ASN A 177 3.04 -7.03 -31.43
C ASN A 177 4.18 -6.60 -30.51
N ILE A 178 5.20 -7.45 -30.34
CA ILE A 178 6.44 -7.09 -29.63
C ILE A 178 7.12 -5.92 -30.36
N ALA A 179 7.30 -6.00 -31.68
CA ALA A 179 7.88 -4.91 -32.47
C ALA A 179 7.06 -3.62 -32.38
N MET A 180 5.73 -3.72 -32.36
CA MET A 180 4.84 -2.56 -32.16
C MET A 180 5.06 -1.90 -30.79
N LEU A 181 5.17 -2.67 -29.72
CA LEU A 181 5.44 -2.17 -28.37
C LEU A 181 6.84 -1.55 -28.26
N GLU A 182 7.84 -2.17 -28.89
CA GLU A 182 9.21 -1.64 -28.94
C GLU A 182 9.25 -0.28 -29.65
N GLU A 183 8.58 -0.14 -30.80
CA GLU A 183 8.48 1.14 -31.51
C GLU A 183 7.78 2.21 -30.67
N ARG A 184 6.74 1.82 -29.92
CA ARG A 184 6.06 2.71 -28.98
C ARG A 184 6.99 3.18 -27.86
N LEU A 185 7.77 2.28 -27.28
CA LEU A 185 8.75 2.62 -26.25
C LEU A 185 9.86 3.53 -26.80
N LYS A 186 10.36 3.26 -28.01
CA LYS A 186 11.34 4.14 -28.68
C LYS A 186 10.79 5.55 -28.91
N LEU A 187 9.51 5.67 -29.25
CA LEU A 187 8.85 6.97 -29.40
C LEU A 187 8.79 7.71 -28.05
N TRP A 188 8.41 7.04 -26.97
CA TRP A 188 8.41 7.64 -25.63
C TRP A 188 9.80 8.07 -25.19
N LEU A 189 10.82 7.23 -25.38
CA LEU A 189 12.21 7.57 -25.10
C LEU A 189 12.67 8.79 -25.90
N ARG A 190 12.29 8.89 -27.19
CA ARG A 190 12.59 10.05 -28.02
C ARG A 190 11.95 11.33 -27.48
N ARG A 191 10.67 11.29 -27.09
CA ARG A 191 9.97 12.44 -26.50
C ARG A 191 10.59 12.88 -25.17
N ILE A 192 10.95 11.94 -24.30
CA ILE A 192 11.66 12.24 -23.04
C ILE A 192 13.01 12.89 -23.36
N HIS A 193 13.74 12.35 -24.34
CA HIS A 193 15.02 12.92 -24.76
C HIS A 193 14.87 14.33 -25.32
N GLU A 194 13.86 14.61 -26.15
CA GLU A 194 13.54 15.96 -26.64
C GLU A 194 13.32 16.94 -25.49
N VAL A 195 12.57 16.55 -24.46
CA VAL A 195 12.37 17.37 -23.25
C VAL A 195 13.69 17.58 -22.51
N ILE A 196 14.55 16.57 -22.37
CA ILE A 196 15.87 16.72 -21.72
C ILE A 196 16.78 17.67 -22.51
N MET A 197 16.80 17.54 -23.84
CA MET A 197 17.67 18.34 -24.71
C MET A 197 17.30 19.82 -24.74
N GLU A 198 16.06 20.19 -24.40
CA GLU A 198 15.63 21.60 -24.31
C GLU A 198 16.52 22.43 -23.36
N SER A 199 17.05 21.82 -22.28
CA SER A 199 17.99 22.49 -21.36
C SER A 199 19.42 22.64 -21.92
N GLU A 200 19.82 21.84 -22.91
CA GLU A 200 21.17 21.84 -23.49
C GLU A 200 21.29 22.74 -24.73
N GLN A 201 20.17 23.18 -25.29
CA GLN A 201 20.18 24.10 -26.43
C GLN A 201 20.72 25.47 -26.01
N LEU A 202 21.72 25.96 -26.76
CA LEU A 202 22.23 27.33 -26.66
C LEU A 202 21.07 28.31 -26.86
N ARG A 203 20.58 28.87 -25.76
CA ARG A 203 19.47 29.82 -25.77
C ARG A 203 19.97 31.16 -26.30
N LYS A 204 19.33 31.66 -27.37
CA LYS A 204 19.44 33.07 -27.74
C LYS A 204 18.59 33.86 -26.76
N GLU A 205 19.23 34.47 -25.78
CA GLU A 205 18.58 35.44 -24.89
C GLU A 205 18.11 36.63 -25.73
N ASN A 206 16.87 37.06 -25.51
CA ASN A 206 16.40 38.33 -26.05
C ASN A 206 16.95 39.44 -25.14
N ASP A 207 17.32 40.60 -25.68
CA ASP A 207 17.90 41.74 -24.93
C ASP A 207 17.00 42.29 -23.78
N THR A 208 15.79 41.74 -23.63
CA THR A 208 14.78 42.12 -22.62
C THR A 208 14.61 41.10 -21.49
N SER A 209 15.30 39.96 -21.53
CA SER A 209 15.17 38.90 -20.51
C SER A 209 15.91 39.24 -19.22
N GLY A 210 15.22 39.17 -18.08
CA GLY A 210 15.76 39.47 -16.75
C GLY A 210 15.87 38.24 -15.84
N PRO A 211 16.44 38.39 -14.62
CA PRO A 211 16.64 37.27 -13.67
C PRO A 211 15.35 36.53 -13.28
N GLN A 212 14.22 37.22 -13.31
CA GLN A 212 12.91 36.63 -13.02
C GLN A 212 12.45 35.66 -14.11
N ASP A 213 12.75 35.94 -15.38
CA ASP A 213 12.42 35.06 -16.50
C ASP A 213 13.23 33.77 -16.43
N GLU A 214 14.48 33.84 -15.97
CA GLU A 214 15.32 32.67 -15.73
C GLU A 214 14.78 31.80 -14.59
N LEU A 215 14.33 32.42 -13.49
CA LEU A 215 13.71 31.70 -12.39
C LEU A 215 12.39 31.02 -12.83
N GLU A 216 11.53 31.73 -13.58
CA GLU A 216 10.28 31.17 -14.12
C GLU A 216 10.56 30.00 -15.07
N TYR A 217 11.59 30.13 -15.92
CA TYR A 217 12.04 29.03 -16.77
C TYR A 217 12.43 27.79 -15.96
N TRP A 218 13.27 27.93 -14.93
CA TRP A 218 13.71 26.79 -14.13
C TRP A 218 12.57 26.16 -13.33
N LYS A 219 11.64 26.97 -12.79
CA LYS A 219 10.40 26.46 -12.18
C LYS A 219 9.57 25.65 -13.17
N LYS A 220 9.45 26.13 -14.42
CA LYS A 220 8.73 25.41 -15.48
C LYS A 220 9.36 24.05 -15.76
N ARG A 221 10.68 24.00 -15.91
CA ARG A 221 11.43 22.76 -16.14
C ARG A 221 11.25 21.75 -15.00
N ASP A 222 11.34 22.21 -13.76
CA ASP A 222 11.14 21.36 -12.57
C ASP A 222 9.73 20.76 -12.52
N ALA A 223 8.71 21.58 -12.81
CA ALA A 223 7.33 21.14 -12.90
C ALA A 223 7.10 20.14 -14.05
N GLN A 224 7.67 20.38 -15.24
CA GLN A 224 7.60 19.46 -16.38
C GLN A 224 8.21 18.10 -16.05
N PHE A 225 9.41 18.09 -15.44
CA PHE A 225 10.04 16.84 -15.00
C PHE A 225 9.21 16.13 -13.94
N SER A 226 8.69 16.86 -12.97
CA SER A 226 7.80 16.31 -11.93
C SER A 226 6.55 15.67 -12.53
N GLN A 227 5.95 16.30 -13.55
CA GLN A 227 4.79 15.77 -14.26
C GLN A 227 5.14 14.51 -15.08
N ILE A 228 6.27 14.50 -15.80
CA ILE A 228 6.72 13.31 -16.55
C ILE A 228 7.01 12.15 -15.60
N VAL A 229 7.70 12.41 -14.49
CA VAL A 229 7.96 11.42 -13.45
C VAL A 229 6.64 10.90 -12.90
N SER A 230 5.70 11.79 -12.55
CA SER A 230 4.37 11.40 -12.10
C SER A 230 3.62 10.56 -13.14
N GLN A 231 3.71 10.86 -14.44
CA GLN A 231 3.07 10.09 -15.51
C GLN A 231 3.70 8.70 -15.70
N ILE A 232 5.03 8.59 -15.62
CA ILE A 232 5.73 7.30 -15.58
C ILE A 232 5.28 6.48 -14.37
N GLN A 233 5.04 7.15 -13.24
CA GLN A 233 4.65 6.54 -11.96
C GLN A 233 3.14 6.24 -11.88
N ALA A 234 2.28 6.97 -12.59
CA ALA A 234 0.82 6.90 -12.49
C ALA A 234 0.25 5.56 -12.97
N HIS A 235 0.92 4.91 -13.93
CA HIS A 235 0.65 3.55 -14.37
C HIS A 235 1.80 2.61 -14.00
N GLU A 236 2.18 2.58 -12.71
CA GLU A 236 3.16 1.64 -12.16
C GLU A 236 2.85 0.23 -12.70
N ILE A 237 3.74 -0.29 -13.57
CA ILE A 237 3.60 -1.60 -14.23
C ILE A 237 3.20 -2.67 -13.20
N THR A 238 3.79 -2.57 -12.01
CA THR A 238 3.50 -3.33 -10.79
C THR A 238 2.03 -3.30 -10.35
N ASN A 239 1.38 -2.13 -10.32
CA ASN A 239 -0.03 -2.02 -9.96
C ASN A 239 -0.94 -2.66 -11.02
N GLN A 240 -0.60 -2.50 -12.30
CA GLN A 240 -1.34 -3.14 -13.39
C GLN A 240 -1.15 -4.67 -13.36
N MET A 241 0.05 -5.16 -13.07
CA MET A 241 0.33 -6.58 -12.88
C MET A 241 -0.47 -7.16 -11.71
N ILE A 242 -0.51 -6.48 -10.55
CA ILE A 242 -1.34 -6.91 -9.40
C ILE A 242 -2.82 -6.93 -9.77
N LYS A 243 -3.32 -5.90 -10.45
CA LYS A 243 -4.72 -5.83 -10.91
C LYS A 243 -5.07 -7.00 -11.83
N ASN A 244 -4.22 -7.27 -12.83
CA ASN A 244 -4.41 -8.38 -13.76
C ASN A 244 -4.33 -9.74 -13.04
N CYS A 245 -3.45 -9.89 -12.05
CA CYS A 245 -3.39 -11.10 -11.22
C CYS A 245 -4.69 -11.31 -10.42
N LYS A 246 -5.22 -10.26 -9.79
CA LYS A 246 -6.49 -10.33 -9.06
C LYS A 246 -7.64 -10.72 -9.99
N GLN A 247 -7.70 -10.13 -11.18
CA GLN A 247 -8.72 -10.47 -12.18
C GLN A 247 -8.60 -11.91 -12.67
N TYR A 248 -7.37 -12.37 -12.95
CA TYR A 248 -7.11 -13.76 -13.35
C TYR A 248 -7.52 -14.77 -12.26
N ILE A 249 -7.17 -14.51 -11.01
CA ILE A 249 -7.54 -15.36 -9.86
C ILE A 249 -9.06 -15.40 -9.67
N THR A 250 -9.76 -14.27 -9.80
CA THR A 250 -11.20 -14.14 -9.54
C THR A 250 -12.10 -14.40 -10.75
N CYS A 251 -11.54 -14.87 -11.87
CA CYS A 251 -12.26 -15.00 -13.13
C CYS A 251 -12.99 -13.70 -13.52
N HIS A 252 -12.32 -12.55 -13.32
CA HIS A 252 -12.84 -11.20 -13.54
C HIS A 252 -13.97 -10.82 -12.57
N GLY A 253 -13.83 -11.18 -11.30
CA GLY A 253 -14.82 -10.92 -10.26
C GLY A 253 -16.06 -11.80 -10.31
N LYS A 254 -16.09 -12.81 -11.20
CA LYS A 254 -17.20 -13.78 -11.27
C LYS A 254 -17.14 -14.81 -10.16
N GLU A 255 -15.94 -15.07 -9.63
CA GLU A 255 -15.68 -16.11 -8.66
C GLU A 255 -14.74 -15.62 -7.55
N THR A 256 -14.86 -16.22 -6.38
CA THR A 256 -13.93 -16.00 -5.27
C THR A 256 -12.86 -17.10 -5.26
N ILE A 257 -11.86 -16.96 -4.39
CA ILE A 257 -10.88 -18.03 -4.15
C ILE A 257 -11.51 -19.29 -3.52
N TRP A 258 -12.75 -19.20 -3.02
CA TRP A 258 -13.47 -20.27 -2.33
C TRP A 258 -14.54 -20.95 -3.19
N SER A 259 -15.04 -20.28 -4.24
CA SER A 259 -16.09 -20.82 -5.10
C SER A 259 -15.54 -21.71 -6.23
N GLN A 260 -14.26 -21.53 -6.57
CA GLN A 260 -13.57 -22.28 -7.62
C GLN A 260 -13.04 -23.62 -7.11
N ASP A 261 -12.69 -24.51 -8.05
CA ASP A 261 -11.88 -25.69 -7.75
C ASP A 261 -10.54 -25.29 -7.11
N ARG A 262 -10.16 -26.01 -6.04
CA ARG A 262 -8.98 -25.66 -5.23
C ARG A 262 -7.68 -25.89 -5.99
N ALA A 263 -7.60 -26.93 -6.82
CA ALA A 263 -6.40 -27.21 -7.61
C ALA A 263 -6.19 -26.12 -8.68
N VAL A 264 -7.27 -25.74 -9.37
CA VAL A 264 -7.24 -24.63 -10.35
C VAL A 264 -6.85 -23.31 -9.68
N THR A 265 -7.47 -22.96 -8.55
CA THR A 265 -7.16 -21.71 -7.84
C THR A 265 -5.71 -21.70 -7.36
N ARG A 266 -5.22 -22.81 -6.81
CA ARG A 266 -3.82 -22.98 -6.40
C ARG A 266 -2.85 -22.76 -7.56
N GLU A 267 -3.14 -23.33 -8.73
CA GLU A 267 -2.34 -23.14 -9.92
C GLU A 267 -2.27 -21.66 -10.34
N LYS A 268 -3.43 -20.97 -10.34
CA LYS A 268 -3.50 -19.53 -10.63
C LYS A 268 -2.66 -18.70 -9.66
N LEU A 269 -2.73 -18.99 -8.36
CA LEU A 269 -1.93 -18.30 -7.33
C LEU A 269 -0.42 -18.50 -7.58
N VAL A 270 0.00 -19.73 -7.91
CA VAL A 270 1.39 -20.05 -8.23
C VAL A 270 1.85 -19.33 -9.50
N HIS A 271 1.00 -19.18 -10.53
CA HIS A 271 1.32 -18.41 -11.73
C HIS A 271 1.61 -16.95 -11.40
N CYS A 272 0.80 -16.31 -10.55
CA CYS A 272 1.02 -14.92 -10.13
C CYS A 272 2.34 -14.75 -9.36
N VAL A 273 2.71 -15.70 -8.49
CA VAL A 273 4.01 -15.68 -7.79
C VAL A 273 5.18 -15.85 -8.77
N LYS A 274 5.06 -16.76 -9.75
CA LYS A 274 6.06 -16.94 -10.81
C LYS A 274 6.21 -15.70 -11.69
N LEU A 275 5.10 -14.99 -11.98
CA LEU A 275 5.13 -13.75 -12.73
C LEU A 275 5.98 -12.68 -12.04
N ASN A 276 5.80 -12.49 -10.73
CA ASN A 276 6.63 -11.55 -9.97
C ASN A 276 8.11 -11.96 -10.00
N LYS A 277 8.41 -13.25 -9.87
CA LYS A 277 9.79 -13.75 -10.01
C LYS A 277 10.39 -13.43 -11.39
N ALA A 278 9.66 -13.71 -12.47
CA ALA A 278 10.11 -13.41 -13.82
C ALA A 278 10.30 -11.90 -14.05
N TYR A 279 9.49 -11.06 -13.41
CA TYR A 279 9.62 -9.61 -13.45
C TYR A 279 10.93 -9.14 -12.79
N HIS A 280 11.25 -9.66 -11.60
CA HIS A 280 12.54 -9.44 -10.93
C HIS A 280 13.71 -9.92 -11.78
N ASP A 281 13.66 -11.16 -12.27
CA ASP A 281 14.73 -11.76 -13.08
C ASP A 281 15.01 -10.94 -14.34
N SER A 282 13.95 -10.45 -15.01
CA SER A 282 14.07 -9.59 -16.20
C SER A 282 14.66 -8.22 -15.88
N TYR A 283 14.30 -7.62 -14.75
CA TYR A 283 14.86 -6.35 -14.32
C TYR A 283 16.36 -6.46 -14.00
N ILE A 284 16.76 -7.51 -13.28
CA ILE A 284 18.17 -7.79 -12.99
C ILE A 284 18.95 -7.97 -14.29
N TYR A 285 18.42 -8.79 -15.22
CA TYR A 285 19.02 -9.00 -16.53
C TYR A 285 19.25 -7.68 -17.28
N VAL A 286 18.26 -6.78 -17.31
CA VAL A 286 18.38 -5.47 -17.98
C VAL A 286 19.35 -4.54 -17.26
N LYS A 287 19.36 -4.55 -15.93
CA LYS A 287 20.28 -3.76 -15.09
C LYS A 287 21.74 -4.16 -15.32
N GLU A 288 22.02 -5.43 -15.54
CA GLU A 288 23.38 -5.96 -15.74
C GLU A 288 23.92 -5.73 -17.17
N HIS A 289 23.07 -5.68 -18.19
CA HIS A 289 23.50 -5.69 -19.60
C HIS A 289 23.71 -4.31 -20.24
N ASN A 290 23.75 -3.22 -19.46
CA ASN A 290 23.96 -1.81 -19.84
C ASN A 290 23.86 -1.54 -21.36
N TYR A 291 22.63 -1.54 -21.89
CA TYR A 291 22.36 -1.47 -23.34
C TYR A 291 22.73 -0.12 -23.99
N VAL A 292 23.09 0.89 -23.19
CA VAL A 292 23.46 2.22 -23.67
C VAL A 292 24.92 2.49 -23.31
N PRO A 293 25.83 2.64 -24.30
CA PRO A 293 27.21 3.06 -24.05
C PRO A 293 27.25 4.42 -23.34
N ASP A 294 28.15 4.58 -22.38
CA ASP A 294 28.41 5.82 -21.62
C ASP A 294 27.27 6.33 -20.70
N GLN A 295 26.22 5.55 -20.47
CA GLN A 295 25.21 5.84 -19.44
C GLN A 295 25.44 5.03 -18.16
N PRO A 296 25.20 5.61 -16.97
CA PRO A 296 25.22 4.86 -15.72
C PRO A 296 24.12 3.77 -15.74
N PRO A 297 24.34 2.65 -15.05
CA PRO A 297 23.35 1.58 -14.98
C PRO A 297 22.04 2.06 -14.33
N LEU A 298 20.93 1.37 -14.61
CA LEU A 298 19.62 1.66 -13.99
C LEU A 298 19.74 1.74 -12.46
N GLN A 299 19.47 2.92 -11.89
CA GLN A 299 19.42 3.18 -10.45
C GLN A 299 18.00 3.51 -10.01
N PHE A 300 17.13 2.50 -9.97
CA PHE A 300 15.83 2.62 -9.31
C PHE A 300 15.83 1.89 -7.97
N SER A 301 15.08 2.41 -7.01
CA SER A 301 14.81 1.73 -5.75
C SER A 301 14.01 0.46 -6.03
N GLU A 302 14.59 -0.71 -5.75
CA GLU A 302 13.91 -2.00 -5.93
C GLU A 302 12.66 -2.10 -5.06
N ASN A 303 12.69 -1.53 -3.85
CA ASN A 303 11.52 -1.45 -2.98
C ASN A 303 10.37 -0.65 -3.61
N TYR A 304 10.70 0.38 -4.40
CA TYR A 304 9.71 1.18 -5.10
C TYR A 304 9.08 0.37 -6.26
N VAL A 305 9.92 -0.30 -7.06
CA VAL A 305 9.48 -1.06 -8.23
C VAL A 305 8.69 -2.31 -7.83
N PHE A 306 9.18 -3.08 -6.85
CA PHE A 306 8.67 -4.41 -6.53
C PHE A 306 7.87 -4.50 -5.24
N GLY A 307 8.07 -3.59 -4.29
CA GLY A 307 7.60 -3.78 -2.91
C GLY A 307 6.10 -4.06 -2.78
N LYS A 308 5.27 -3.42 -3.62
CA LYS A 308 3.82 -3.68 -3.67
C LYS A 308 3.52 -5.10 -4.19
N PHE A 309 4.17 -5.55 -5.26
CA PHE A 309 3.95 -6.88 -5.82
C PHE A 309 4.51 -7.96 -4.90
N ASP A 310 5.65 -7.72 -4.26
CA ASP A 310 6.21 -8.65 -3.26
C ASP A 310 5.27 -8.81 -2.07
N THR A 311 4.63 -7.73 -1.62
CA THR A 311 3.60 -7.78 -0.56
C THR A 311 2.39 -8.59 -1.01
N PHE A 312 1.92 -8.39 -2.24
CA PHE A 312 0.84 -9.17 -2.83
C PHE A 312 1.20 -10.66 -2.96
N CYS A 313 2.40 -11.00 -3.47
CA CYS A 313 2.86 -12.38 -3.57
C CYS A 313 3.01 -13.06 -2.21
N ARG A 314 3.47 -12.33 -1.17
CA ARG A 314 3.47 -12.85 0.21
C ARG A 314 2.06 -13.21 0.67
N ARG A 315 1.06 -12.39 0.37
CA ARG A 315 -0.35 -12.70 0.63
C ARG A 315 -0.79 -13.96 -0.12
N LEU A 316 -0.48 -14.09 -1.41
CA LEU A 316 -0.82 -15.28 -2.19
C LEU A 316 -0.20 -16.56 -1.61
N THR A 317 1.06 -16.50 -1.18
CA THR A 317 1.74 -17.63 -0.54
C THR A 317 1.06 -18.05 0.77
N LYS A 318 0.56 -17.10 1.58
CA LYS A 318 -0.23 -17.43 2.78
C LYS A 318 -1.51 -18.18 2.41
N ILE A 319 -2.22 -17.75 1.36
CA ILE A 319 -3.43 -18.44 0.87
C ILE A 319 -3.10 -19.86 0.38
N ILE A 320 -2.02 -20.04 -0.39
CA ILE A 320 -1.56 -21.36 -0.82
C ILE A 320 -1.27 -22.27 0.38
N SER A 321 -0.60 -21.73 1.42
CA SER A 321 -0.33 -22.46 2.67
C SER A 321 -1.60 -22.87 3.38
N MET A 322 -2.64 -22.03 3.41
CA MET A 322 -3.95 -22.41 3.96
C MET A 322 -4.58 -23.58 3.19
N PHE A 323 -4.51 -23.56 1.85
CA PHE A 323 -5.02 -24.66 1.04
C PHE A 323 -4.26 -25.96 1.31
N ASN A 324 -2.93 -25.92 1.39
CA ASN A 324 -2.12 -27.09 1.78
C ASN A 324 -2.53 -27.63 3.15
N LEU A 325 -2.67 -26.75 4.13
CA LEU A 325 -3.04 -27.13 5.48
C LEU A 325 -4.39 -27.86 5.52
N VAL A 326 -5.38 -27.35 4.78
CA VAL A 326 -6.69 -28.01 4.69
C VAL A 326 -6.59 -29.37 4.01
N ASP A 327 -5.83 -29.47 2.92
CA ASP A 327 -5.68 -30.74 2.18
C ASP A 327 -4.93 -31.78 3.02
N ASP A 328 -3.83 -31.40 3.68
CA ASP A 328 -3.03 -32.29 4.55
C ASP A 328 -3.87 -32.87 5.70
N TYR A 329 -4.71 -32.05 6.35
CA TYR A 329 -5.57 -32.52 7.42
C TYR A 329 -6.74 -33.38 6.92
N ASN A 330 -7.33 -33.06 5.76
CA ASN A 330 -8.36 -33.94 5.19
C ASN A 330 -7.78 -35.32 4.89
N SER A 331 -6.58 -35.40 4.32
CA SER A 331 -5.89 -36.68 4.09
C SER A 331 -5.56 -37.41 5.40
N LEU A 332 -5.18 -36.69 6.46
CA LEU A 332 -4.99 -37.30 7.79
C LEU A 332 -6.27 -37.93 8.32
N PHE A 333 -7.42 -37.26 8.14
CA PHE A 333 -8.72 -37.73 8.63
C PHE A 333 -9.34 -38.86 7.80
N GLU A 334 -8.92 -39.05 6.54
CA GLU A 334 -9.28 -40.21 5.73
C GLU A 334 -8.65 -41.52 6.27
N CYS A 335 -7.48 -41.43 6.92
CA CYS A 335 -6.88 -42.52 7.68
C CYS A 335 -7.67 -42.74 8.98
N ARG A 336 -8.80 -43.48 8.88
CA ARG A 336 -9.72 -43.78 9.99
C ARG A 336 -9.00 -44.20 11.28
N MET A 337 -8.93 -43.28 12.24
CA MET A 337 -8.77 -43.58 13.66
C MET A 337 -10.07 -43.13 14.35
N GLU A 338 -10.80 -44.06 14.96
CA GLU A 338 -12.10 -43.78 15.62
C GLU A 338 -11.96 -42.76 16.77
N GLU A 339 -10.74 -42.58 17.28
CA GLU A 339 -10.42 -41.74 18.45
C GLU A 339 -10.16 -40.26 18.10
N LEU A 340 -10.20 -39.87 16.81
CA LEU A 340 -9.90 -38.50 16.35
C LEU A 340 -11.15 -37.65 16.04
N GLU A 341 -12.35 -38.10 16.40
CA GLU A 341 -13.60 -37.43 16.03
C GLU A 341 -13.71 -35.99 16.60
N ASP A 342 -13.28 -35.79 17.86
CA ASP A 342 -13.23 -34.47 18.49
C ASP A 342 -12.20 -33.53 17.84
N VAL A 343 -11.08 -34.08 17.36
CA VAL A 343 -10.04 -33.33 16.65
C VAL A 343 -10.57 -32.88 15.28
N ILE A 344 -11.28 -33.76 14.57
CA ILE A 344 -11.94 -33.45 13.29
C ILE A 344 -12.94 -32.31 13.47
N LYS A 345 -13.76 -32.36 14.53
CA LYS A 345 -14.74 -31.30 14.83
C LYS A 345 -14.06 -29.95 15.07
N GLN A 346 -13.02 -29.91 15.91
CA GLN A 346 -12.28 -28.69 16.19
C GLN A 346 -11.56 -28.14 14.96
N PHE A 347 -10.98 -29.00 14.12
CA PHE A 347 -10.35 -28.55 12.87
C PHE A 347 -11.38 -27.88 11.94
N ASN A 348 -12.57 -28.47 11.82
CA ASN A 348 -13.64 -27.88 11.01
C ASN A 348 -14.13 -26.53 11.56
N GLU A 349 -14.18 -26.37 12.88
CA GLU A 349 -14.48 -25.08 13.52
C GLU A 349 -13.41 -24.03 13.22
N ILE A 350 -12.12 -24.38 13.36
CA ILE A 350 -10.98 -23.51 13.03
C ILE A 350 -11.01 -23.11 11.55
N LYS A 351 -11.22 -24.09 10.65
CA LYS A 351 -11.33 -23.89 9.21
C LYS A 351 -12.47 -22.94 8.86
N ASN A 352 -13.66 -23.18 9.41
CA ASN A 352 -14.82 -22.32 9.18
C ASN A 352 -14.60 -20.90 9.73
N GLY A 353 -13.84 -20.75 10.82
CA GLY A 353 -13.48 -19.46 11.38
C GLY A 353 -12.71 -18.56 10.41
N ILE A 354 -11.88 -19.13 9.53
CA ILE A 354 -11.13 -18.36 8.54
C ILE A 354 -11.81 -18.30 7.17
N THR A 355 -12.56 -19.31 6.74
CA THR A 355 -13.20 -19.33 5.41
C THR A 355 -14.50 -18.52 5.33
N SER A 356 -15.13 -18.26 6.47
CA SER A 356 -16.40 -17.50 6.55
C SER A 356 -16.22 -15.98 6.57
N LYS A 357 -14.97 -15.49 6.64
CA LYS A 357 -14.69 -14.05 6.73
C LYS A 357 -15.07 -13.33 5.43
N THR A 358 -15.53 -12.09 5.58
CA THR A 358 -16.11 -11.28 4.50
C THR A 358 -15.15 -10.31 3.82
N TYR A 359 -13.90 -10.20 4.31
CA TYR A 359 -12.90 -9.36 3.67
C TYR A 359 -12.39 -9.96 2.36
N ASP A 360 -11.80 -9.12 1.48
CA ASP A 360 -11.10 -9.59 0.29
C ASP A 360 -9.76 -10.22 0.68
N TYR A 361 -9.67 -11.55 0.59
CA TYR A 361 -8.46 -12.31 0.86
C TYR A 361 -7.29 -11.91 -0.05
N LEU A 362 -7.57 -11.39 -1.25
CA LEU A 362 -6.55 -10.89 -2.19
C LEU A 362 -6.13 -9.45 -1.92
N ASP A 363 -6.75 -8.76 -0.96
CA ASP A 363 -6.29 -7.45 -0.52
C ASP A 363 -5.06 -7.58 0.40
N HIS A 364 -3.90 -7.37 -0.20
CA HIS A 364 -2.60 -7.42 0.48
C HIS A 364 -2.37 -6.29 1.49
N ARG A 365 -3.28 -5.30 1.58
CA ARG A 365 -3.22 -4.22 2.56
C ARG A 365 -4.02 -4.50 3.82
N ASN A 366 -4.92 -5.47 3.75
CA ASN A 366 -5.82 -5.80 4.86
C ASN A 366 -5.07 -6.60 5.94
N GLN A 367 -4.86 -5.99 7.10
CA GLN A 367 -4.17 -6.62 8.24
C GLN A 367 -5.02 -7.65 9.00
N ASP A 368 -6.35 -7.57 8.91
CA ASP A 368 -7.26 -8.51 9.59
C ASP A 368 -7.04 -9.94 9.11
N PHE A 369 -6.80 -10.13 7.81
CA PHE A 369 -6.39 -11.43 7.28
C PHE A 369 -5.09 -11.91 7.89
N ASP A 370 -4.09 -11.04 8.06
CA ASP A 370 -2.79 -11.47 8.58
C ASP A 370 -2.92 -11.94 10.03
N ASN A 371 -3.72 -11.22 10.84
CA ASN A 371 -4.05 -11.61 12.20
C ASN A 371 -4.82 -12.95 12.25
N ASP A 372 -5.85 -13.11 11.41
CA ASP A 372 -6.63 -14.36 11.32
C ASP A 372 -5.78 -15.54 10.84
N PHE A 373 -4.87 -15.31 9.88
CA PHE A 373 -3.94 -16.32 9.39
C PHE A 373 -2.96 -16.76 10.49
N GLU A 374 -2.40 -15.83 11.26
CA GLU A 374 -1.54 -16.16 12.39
C GLU A 374 -2.29 -16.96 13.46
N GLN A 375 -3.54 -16.58 13.75
CA GLN A 375 -4.40 -17.33 14.66
C GLN A 375 -4.72 -18.75 14.13
N LEU A 376 -4.97 -18.91 12.82
CA LEU A 376 -5.13 -20.22 12.19
C LEU A 376 -3.89 -21.08 12.41
N ILE A 377 -2.69 -20.55 12.17
CA ILE A 377 -1.44 -21.28 12.34
C ILE A 377 -1.23 -21.67 13.80
N ALA A 378 -1.46 -20.76 14.75
CA ALA A 378 -1.36 -21.05 16.19
C ALA A 378 -2.33 -22.16 16.61
N ASN A 379 -3.61 -22.03 16.27
CA ASN A 379 -4.64 -23.02 16.60
C ASN A 379 -4.33 -24.40 15.97
N THR A 380 -3.81 -24.40 14.73
CA THR A 380 -3.47 -25.65 14.05
C THR A 380 -2.25 -26.31 14.68
N ASN A 381 -1.25 -25.55 15.11
CA ASN A 381 -0.10 -26.10 15.84
C ASN A 381 -0.52 -26.71 17.18
N MET A 382 -1.43 -26.06 17.92
CA MET A 382 -2.01 -26.66 19.14
C MET A 382 -2.76 -27.96 18.83
N LEU A 383 -3.48 -28.01 17.70
CA LEU A 383 -4.15 -29.24 17.27
C LEU A 383 -3.15 -30.35 16.93
N LYS A 384 -2.01 -30.04 16.29
CA LYS A 384 -0.92 -31.00 16.05
C LYS A 384 -0.39 -31.58 17.35
N GLU A 385 -0.11 -30.74 18.34
CA GLU A 385 0.36 -31.19 19.66
C GLU A 385 -0.67 -32.08 20.36
N ARG A 386 -1.96 -31.73 20.28
CA ARG A 386 -3.02 -32.58 20.83
C ARG A 386 -3.10 -33.93 20.14
N ILE A 387 -3.06 -33.96 18.82
CA ILE A 387 -3.03 -35.23 18.05
C ILE A 387 -1.82 -36.06 18.49
N ALA A 388 -0.64 -35.45 18.61
CA ALA A 388 0.55 -36.15 19.06
C ALA A 388 0.38 -36.75 20.46
N ASN A 389 -0.12 -35.98 21.42
CA ASN A 389 -0.37 -36.45 22.79
C ASN A 389 -1.41 -37.58 22.83
N THR A 390 -2.52 -37.46 22.08
CA THR A 390 -3.55 -38.51 22.01
C THR A 390 -2.98 -39.81 21.44
N ILE A 391 -2.15 -39.72 20.39
CA ILE A 391 -1.46 -40.89 19.83
C ILE A 391 -0.49 -41.48 20.87
N GLU A 392 0.30 -40.65 21.56
CA GLU A 392 1.23 -41.14 22.59
C GLU A 392 0.52 -41.83 23.76
N GLU A 393 -0.60 -41.29 24.24
CA GLU A 393 -1.39 -41.87 25.33
C GLU A 393 -2.06 -43.19 24.90
N ASN A 394 -2.74 -43.22 23.75
CA ASN A 394 -3.49 -44.39 23.29
C ASN A 394 -2.56 -45.56 22.92
N TYR A 395 -1.35 -45.25 22.48
CA TYR A 395 -0.35 -46.25 22.09
C TYR A 395 0.81 -46.38 23.07
N ALA A 396 0.67 -45.89 24.30
CA ALA A 396 1.72 -45.99 25.34
C ALA A 396 2.20 -47.44 25.54
N GLY A 397 1.26 -48.40 25.55
CA GLY A 397 1.58 -49.83 25.68
C GLY A 397 2.25 -50.44 24.45
N ILE A 398 2.18 -49.82 23.27
CA ILE A 398 2.88 -50.31 22.07
C ILE A 398 4.39 -50.16 22.23
N TRP A 399 4.87 -49.14 22.94
CA TRP A 399 6.31 -48.98 23.19
C TRP A 399 6.91 -50.13 23.99
N GLU A 400 6.09 -50.87 24.76
CA GLU A 400 6.51 -52.07 25.49
C GLU A 400 6.56 -53.34 24.61
N THR A 401 6.06 -53.27 23.37
CA THR A 401 6.09 -54.39 22.42
C THR A 401 7.45 -54.50 21.71
N LEU A 402 7.71 -55.66 21.09
CA LEU A 402 8.92 -55.89 20.29
C LEU A 402 9.05 -54.88 19.14
N GLN A 403 7.92 -54.43 18.59
CA GLN A 403 7.83 -53.41 17.56
C GLN A 403 8.21 -52.02 18.09
N GLY A 404 7.74 -51.69 19.31
CA GLY A 404 8.05 -50.46 20.01
C GLY A 404 9.53 -50.32 20.36
N ASP A 405 10.15 -51.37 20.92
CA ASP A 405 11.59 -51.40 21.24
C ASP A 405 12.46 -51.18 20.00
N MET A 406 12.11 -51.82 18.86
CA MET A 406 12.79 -51.59 17.58
C MET A 406 12.71 -50.13 17.13
N LEU A 407 11.52 -49.52 17.19
CA LEU A 407 11.33 -48.12 16.80
C LEU A 407 12.08 -47.16 17.73
N ASP A 408 12.08 -47.42 19.04
CA ASP A 408 12.82 -46.62 20.02
C ASP A 408 14.34 -46.69 19.78
N ARG A 409 14.88 -47.90 19.54
CA ARG A 409 16.30 -48.09 19.15
C ARG A 409 16.64 -47.33 17.87
N PHE A 410 15.83 -47.50 16.83
CA PHE A 410 16.01 -46.79 15.56
C PHE A 410 16.04 -45.26 15.78
N LEU A 411 15.07 -44.70 16.50
CA LEU A 411 14.96 -43.26 16.74
C LEU A 411 16.13 -42.72 17.57
N LYS A 412 16.56 -43.46 18.61
CA LYS A 412 17.72 -43.09 19.44
C LYS A 412 18.99 -43.02 18.60
N THR A 413 19.26 -44.03 17.77
CA THR A 413 20.43 -44.06 16.89
C THR A 413 20.39 -42.94 15.85
N VAL A 414 19.26 -42.69 15.20
CA VAL A 414 19.13 -41.59 14.22
C VAL A 414 19.32 -40.21 14.87
N ARG A 415 18.78 -39.99 16.07
CA ARG A 415 18.90 -38.72 16.80
C ARG A 415 20.31 -38.43 17.31
N ARG A 416 21.16 -39.45 17.51
CA ARG A 416 22.58 -39.29 17.89
C ARG A 416 23.43 -38.66 16.78
N VAL A 417 22.97 -38.68 15.53
CA VAL A 417 23.68 -38.04 14.42
C VAL A 417 23.56 -36.52 14.54
N LYS A 418 24.67 -35.89 14.93
CA LYS A 418 24.74 -34.43 15.07
C LYS A 418 24.45 -33.73 13.75
N LEU A 419 23.87 -32.53 13.85
CA LEU A 419 23.46 -31.73 12.70
C LEU A 419 24.63 -31.42 11.76
N GLU A 420 25.85 -31.24 12.28
CA GLU A 420 27.01 -30.85 11.47
C GLU A 420 27.51 -31.97 10.55
N VAL A 421 27.34 -33.24 10.94
CA VAL A 421 27.80 -34.41 10.18
C VAL A 421 26.69 -35.09 9.38
N ARG A 422 25.44 -34.65 9.54
CA ARG A 422 24.26 -35.23 8.90
C ARG A 422 24.35 -35.33 7.36
N PRO A 423 24.96 -34.38 6.62
CA PRO A 423 25.13 -34.52 5.17
C PRO A 423 25.99 -35.73 4.76
N LEU A 424 27.00 -36.09 5.56
CA LEU A 424 27.88 -37.23 5.30
C LEU A 424 27.15 -38.56 5.51
N PHE A 425 26.22 -38.60 6.47
CA PHE A 425 25.45 -39.79 6.80
C PHE A 425 24.09 -39.90 6.09
N LEU A 426 23.70 -38.88 5.30
CA LEU A 426 22.40 -38.81 4.64
C LEU A 426 22.08 -40.07 3.80
N PRO A 427 23.00 -40.64 3.00
CA PRO A 427 22.72 -41.86 2.25
C PRO A 427 22.44 -43.07 3.15
N GLN A 428 23.16 -43.21 4.26
CA GLN A 428 22.93 -44.31 5.21
C GLN A 428 21.64 -44.10 6.01
N LEU A 429 21.33 -42.87 6.42
CA LEU A 429 20.07 -42.52 7.09
C LEU A 429 18.86 -42.81 6.20
N VAL A 430 18.92 -42.44 4.91
CA VAL A 430 17.86 -42.78 3.93
C VAL A 430 17.71 -44.28 3.80
N ARG A 431 18.82 -45.04 3.72
CA ARG A 431 18.77 -46.51 3.64
C ARG A 431 18.20 -47.14 4.90
N LEU A 432 18.58 -46.63 6.08
CA LEU A 432 18.07 -47.09 7.37
C LEU A 432 16.56 -46.83 7.49
N THR A 433 16.11 -45.64 7.09
CA THR A 433 14.69 -45.26 7.11
C THR A 433 13.87 -46.06 6.10
N ALA A 434 14.45 -46.40 4.94
CA ALA A 434 13.80 -47.24 3.94
C ALA A 434 13.54 -48.69 4.42
N LEU A 435 14.28 -49.17 5.45
CA LEU A 435 13.99 -50.45 6.08
C LEU A 435 12.63 -50.46 6.78
N LEU A 436 12.05 -49.30 7.12
CA LEU A 436 10.73 -49.23 7.72
C LEU A 436 9.59 -49.36 6.69
N ASN A 437 9.85 -49.21 5.39
CA ASN A 437 8.81 -49.24 4.35
C ASN A 437 7.92 -50.49 4.37
N PRO A 438 8.45 -51.72 4.52
CA PRO A 438 7.63 -52.92 4.60
C PRO A 438 6.61 -52.85 5.74
N ALA A 439 7.01 -52.36 6.91
CA ALA A 439 6.13 -52.14 8.07
C ALA A 439 5.08 -51.04 7.84
N LEU A 440 5.36 -50.05 6.97
CA LEU A 440 4.47 -48.93 6.70
C LEU A 440 3.47 -49.19 5.56
N ARG A 441 3.70 -50.22 4.73
CA ARG A 441 2.91 -50.45 3.51
C ARG A 441 2.30 -51.84 3.40
N ASP A 442 3.05 -52.88 3.78
CA ASP A 442 2.74 -54.26 3.36
C ASP A 442 2.54 -55.22 4.54
N LEU A 443 3.32 -55.08 5.62
CA LEU A 443 3.25 -55.93 6.80
C LEU A 443 2.04 -55.55 7.67
N THR A 444 1.12 -56.49 7.84
CA THR A 444 -0.05 -56.37 8.75
C THR A 444 0.24 -57.08 10.06
N TRP A 445 -0.32 -56.66 11.20
CA TRP A 445 -0.03 -57.20 12.54
C TRP A 445 -0.25 -58.72 12.72
N THR A 446 -0.88 -59.41 11.77
CA THR A 446 -1.03 -60.87 11.72
C THR A 446 0.06 -61.61 10.95
N ASP A 447 0.96 -60.90 10.28
CA ASP A 447 1.97 -61.49 9.40
C ASP A 447 3.10 -62.16 10.20
N PRO A 448 3.39 -63.46 9.97
CA PRO A 448 4.48 -64.15 10.66
C PRO A 448 5.87 -63.56 10.38
N GLU A 449 6.05 -62.79 9.29
CA GLU A 449 7.34 -62.16 8.93
C GLU A 449 7.76 -61.02 9.87
N TRP A 450 6.88 -60.53 10.76
CA TRP A 450 7.21 -59.43 11.68
C TRP A 450 8.47 -59.67 12.52
N ARG A 451 8.70 -60.91 12.98
CA ARG A 451 9.90 -61.24 13.77
C ARG A 451 11.19 -61.15 12.96
N ASN A 452 11.14 -61.59 11.70
CA ASN A 452 12.27 -61.53 10.77
C ASN A 452 12.59 -60.08 10.40
N PHE A 453 11.53 -59.29 10.14
CA PHE A 453 11.61 -57.86 9.89
C PHE A 453 12.27 -57.10 11.05
N ILE A 454 11.81 -57.34 12.29
CA ILE A 454 12.37 -56.69 13.48
C ILE A 454 13.84 -57.06 13.66
N GLY A 455 14.21 -58.34 13.50
CA GLY A 455 15.60 -58.79 13.61
C GLY A 455 16.52 -58.09 12.61
N LYS A 456 16.14 -58.06 11.33
CA LYS A 456 16.91 -57.39 10.27
C LYS A 456 17.05 -55.88 10.51
N THR A 457 15.98 -55.25 10.98
CA THR A 457 15.99 -53.81 11.25
C THR A 457 16.90 -53.49 12.43
N ASN A 458 16.83 -54.26 13.52
CA ASN A 458 17.71 -54.10 14.68
C ASN A 458 19.18 -54.34 14.33
N GLU A 459 19.51 -55.38 13.56
CA GLU A 459 20.90 -55.61 13.11
C GLU A 459 21.45 -54.45 12.26
N ALA A 460 20.60 -53.87 11.40
CA ALA A 460 20.97 -52.71 10.60
C ALA A 460 21.15 -51.44 11.45
N VAL A 461 20.31 -51.25 12.46
CA VAL A 461 20.44 -50.16 13.45
C VAL A 461 21.73 -50.32 14.24
N ASP A 462 22.04 -51.51 14.76
CA ASP A 462 23.27 -51.79 15.51
C ASP A 462 24.52 -51.56 14.64
N SER A 463 24.49 -52.00 13.38
CA SER A 463 25.58 -51.77 12.42
C SER A 463 25.80 -50.28 12.14
N PHE A 464 24.72 -49.50 12.09
CA PHE A 464 24.79 -48.06 11.90
C PHE A 464 25.20 -47.32 13.18
N ASP A 465 24.79 -47.80 14.35
CA ASP A 465 25.18 -47.24 15.65
C ASP A 465 26.70 -47.31 15.86
N ILE A 466 27.34 -48.40 15.41
CA ILE A 466 28.80 -48.55 15.40
C ILE A 466 29.49 -47.50 14.50
N LEU A 467 28.86 -47.10 13.39
CA LEU A 467 29.42 -46.13 12.44
C LEU A 467 29.37 -44.68 12.94
N ILE A 468 28.44 -44.40 13.86
CA ILE A 468 28.20 -43.03 14.40
C ILE A 468 28.71 -42.86 15.84
N THR A 469 29.20 -43.94 16.45
CA THR A 469 29.94 -43.96 17.72
C THR A 469 31.41 -43.72 17.44
#